data_AF-A0A9E7VBS5-F1
#
_entry.id   AF-A0A9E7VBS5-F1
#
_cell.length_a   1.000
_cell.length_b   1.000
_cell.length_c   1.000
_cell.angle_alpha   90.00
_cell.angle_beta   90.00
_cell.angle_gamma   90.00
#
_symmetry.space_group_name_H-M   'P 1'
#
loop_
_entity.id
_entity.type
_entity.pdbx_description
1 polymer ?
#
loop_
_entity_poly.entity_id
_entity_poly.type
_entity_poly.pdbx_seq_one_letter_code
_entity_poly.pdbx_strand_id
1 'polypeptide(L)'
;KKSHLISKDKSYWEVCYDEDEMDWPMFTGHAVSHHKFDATFFNIPFSYPSVMDPIMKKCLEISVEAVIDAGFNPKQLEGTNTAVYVTYDNSESELILTYTITEKVLMGNCRALTANRLSFAMNLQGPSYAFQGGYGSMLHYFDHAKRQLEE
;
A
#
# COMPACT_ATOMS: atom_id res chain seq x y z
N LYS A 1 -29.62 11.96 6.19
CA LYS A 1 -29.53 11.72 7.66
C LYS A 1 -28.08 11.36 7.95
N LYS A 2 -27.26 12.32 8.44
CA LYS A 2 -25.85 12.07 8.79
C LYS A 2 -25.84 11.20 10.05
N SER A 3 -25.78 9.88 9.90
CA SER A 3 -25.45 8.98 11.01
C SER A 3 -23.93 8.93 11.13
N HIS A 4 -23.41 8.73 12.34
CA HIS A 4 -21.98 8.53 12.66
C HIS A 4 -21.13 9.75 13.02
N LEU A 5 -21.71 10.85 13.48
CA LEU A 5 -20.97 11.77 14.35
C LEU A 5 -21.67 11.75 15.71
N ILE A 6 -21.00 11.19 16.71
CA ILE A 6 -21.40 11.05 18.12
C ILE A 6 -22.35 9.86 18.38
N SER A 7 -21.81 8.63 18.36
CA SER A 7 -22.37 7.53 19.14
C SER A 7 -21.80 7.59 20.57
N LYS A 8 -22.61 7.24 21.57
CA LYS A 8 -22.18 7.02 22.98
C LYS A 8 -21.32 5.76 23.14
N ASP A 9 -20.58 5.41 22.10
CA ASP A 9 -19.75 4.22 22.07
C ASP A 9 -18.44 4.54 22.80
N LYS A 10 -18.20 3.85 23.91
CA LYS A 10 -16.95 3.95 24.69
C LYS A 10 -15.87 2.99 24.18
N SER A 11 -16.02 2.45 22.97
CA SER A 11 -15.00 1.61 22.31
C SER A 11 -13.76 2.40 21.86
N TYR A 12 -13.84 3.73 21.83
CA TYR A 12 -12.69 4.58 21.56
C TYR A 12 -11.74 4.57 22.76
N TRP A 13 -10.47 4.27 22.50
CA TRP A 13 -9.41 4.35 23.50
C TRP A 13 -9.28 5.79 24.01
N GLU A 14 -9.36 5.98 25.33
CA GLU A 14 -9.09 7.26 25.99
C GLU A 14 -7.59 7.30 26.33
N VAL A 15 -6.90 8.35 25.87
CA VAL A 15 -5.46 8.48 26.10
C VAL A 15 -5.21 8.78 27.57
N CYS A 16 -4.67 7.82 28.33
CA CYS A 16 -4.11 8.07 29.65
C CYS A 16 -2.68 8.58 29.48
N TYR A 17 -2.46 9.86 29.78
CA TYR A 17 -1.14 10.50 29.80
C TYR A 17 -0.51 10.46 31.20
N ASP A 18 -0.69 9.35 31.94
CA ASP A 18 0.04 9.15 33.19
C ASP A 18 1.41 8.53 32.84
N GLU A 19 2.51 9.19 33.24
CA GLU A 19 3.87 8.78 32.87
C GLU A 19 4.25 7.41 33.47
N ASP A 20 3.57 7.01 34.55
CA ASP A 20 3.76 5.73 35.24
C ASP A 20 2.79 4.61 34.78
N GLU A 21 1.73 4.96 34.06
CA GLU A 21 0.70 4.05 33.53
C GLU A 21 0.39 4.34 32.06
N MET A 22 1.39 4.16 31.17
CA MET A 22 1.15 4.20 29.74
C MET A 22 0.32 2.98 29.30
N ASP A 23 -1.00 3.17 29.28
CA ASP A 23 -1.97 2.12 28.95
C ASP A 23 -2.08 1.97 27.43
N TRP A 24 -1.55 0.88 26.88
CA TRP A 24 -1.55 0.66 25.43
C TRP A 24 -2.98 0.39 24.93
N PRO A 25 -3.33 0.78 23.70
CA PRO A 25 -4.65 0.45 23.14
C PRO A 25 -4.87 -1.07 23.14
N MET A 26 -5.85 -1.51 23.93
CA MET A 26 -6.21 -2.93 24.11
C MET A 26 -6.82 -3.56 22.85
N PHE A 27 -7.26 -2.74 21.89
CA PHE A 27 -7.90 -3.19 20.65
C PHE A 27 -7.15 -2.63 19.44
N THR A 28 -6.66 -3.53 18.60
CA THR A 28 -5.99 -3.20 17.34
C THR A 28 -6.75 -3.83 16.17
N GLY A 29 -6.77 -3.12 15.03
CA GLY A 29 -7.25 -3.68 13.77
C GLY A 29 -6.18 -4.60 13.19
N HIS A 30 -6.49 -5.90 13.06
CA HIS A 30 -5.59 -6.85 12.42
C HIS A 30 -5.98 -7.04 10.95
N ALA A 31 -5.04 -6.77 10.04
CA ALA A 31 -5.20 -7.18 8.65
C ALA A 31 -5.14 -8.71 8.53
N VAL A 32 -5.99 -9.30 7.69
CA VAL A 32 -6.03 -10.76 7.51
C VAL A 32 -4.85 -11.20 6.63
N SER A 33 -3.99 -12.08 7.15
CA SER A 33 -2.98 -12.88 6.43
C SER A 33 -1.98 -12.11 5.55
N HIS A 34 -0.78 -11.87 6.08
CA HIS A 34 0.37 -11.25 5.40
C HIS A 34 1.40 -12.25 4.83
N HIS A 35 1.17 -13.57 5.02
CA HIS A 35 2.20 -14.59 4.77
C HIS A 35 2.18 -15.22 3.38
N LYS A 36 1.10 -15.04 2.62
CA LYS A 36 0.96 -15.57 1.26
C LYS A 36 1.07 -14.45 0.25
N PHE A 37 1.70 -14.72 -0.89
CA PHE A 37 1.83 -13.81 -2.00
C PHE A 37 2.13 -14.60 -3.27
N ASP A 38 1.38 -14.34 -4.35
CA ASP A 38 1.60 -14.99 -5.65
C ASP A 38 2.72 -14.30 -6.43
N ALA A 39 3.96 -14.66 -6.11
CA ALA A 39 5.13 -14.08 -6.76
C ALA A 39 5.17 -14.33 -8.28
N THR A 40 4.65 -15.47 -8.72
CA THR A 40 4.67 -15.85 -10.14
C THR A 40 3.74 -14.97 -10.95
N PHE A 41 2.55 -14.66 -10.42
CA PHE A 41 1.62 -13.73 -11.06
C PHE A 41 2.25 -12.35 -11.34
N PHE A 42 3.02 -11.83 -10.38
CA PHE A 42 3.66 -10.50 -10.48
C PHE A 42 5.05 -10.51 -11.14
N ASN A 43 5.48 -11.61 -11.76
CA ASN A 43 6.82 -11.78 -12.34
C ASN A 43 7.96 -11.49 -11.35
N ILE A 44 7.77 -11.85 -10.07
CA ILE A 44 8.75 -11.66 -9.00
C ILE A 44 9.50 -12.99 -8.77
N PRO A 45 10.84 -12.99 -8.75
CA PRO A 45 11.61 -14.22 -8.51
C PRO A 45 11.30 -14.80 -7.13
N PHE A 46 11.16 -16.13 -7.04
CA PHE A 46 10.79 -16.85 -5.80
C PHE A 46 11.64 -16.56 -4.57
N SER A 47 12.86 -16.07 -4.75
CA SER A 47 13.68 -15.65 -3.62
C SER A 47 13.09 -14.42 -2.92
N TYR A 48 12.59 -13.42 -3.65
CA TYR A 48 12.21 -12.09 -3.14
C TYR A 48 11.04 -12.03 -2.14
N PRO A 49 9.92 -12.77 -2.29
CA PRO A 49 8.71 -12.59 -1.47
C PRO A 49 8.92 -12.67 0.05
N SER A 50 9.92 -13.45 0.46
CA SER A 50 10.31 -13.64 1.87
C SER A 50 10.86 -12.37 2.53
N VAL A 51 11.42 -11.44 1.76
CA VAL A 51 12.01 -10.19 2.25
C VAL A 51 11.28 -8.94 1.76
N MET A 52 10.22 -9.14 0.98
CA MET A 52 9.37 -8.04 0.51
C MET A 52 8.45 -7.57 1.62
N ASP A 53 8.29 -6.25 1.68
CA ASP A 53 7.36 -5.60 2.59
C ASP A 53 5.93 -6.16 2.41
N PRO A 54 5.27 -6.64 3.49
CA PRO A 54 3.87 -7.07 3.45
C PRO A 54 2.92 -6.02 2.87
N ILE A 55 3.14 -4.73 3.15
CA ILE A 55 2.28 -3.65 2.64
C ILE A 55 2.44 -3.53 1.12
N MET A 56 3.67 -3.63 0.61
CA MET A 56 3.94 -3.64 -0.84
C MET A 56 3.28 -4.84 -1.52
N LYS A 57 3.40 -6.04 -0.95
CA LYS A 57 2.78 -7.26 -1.48
C LYS A 57 1.25 -7.12 -1.56
N LYS A 58 0.63 -6.60 -0.49
CA LYS A 58 -0.82 -6.43 -0.46
C LYS A 58 -1.29 -5.32 -1.41
N CYS A 59 -0.51 -4.25 -1.56
CA CYS A 59 -0.78 -3.21 -2.55
C CYS A 59 -0.84 -3.79 -3.97
N LEU A 60 0.11 -4.66 -4.34
CA LEU A 60 0.10 -5.35 -5.65
C LEU A 60 -1.17 -6.18 -5.88
N GLU A 61 -1.56 -7.00 -4.90
CA GLU A 61 -2.76 -7.84 -4.99
C GLU A 61 -4.04 -7.01 -5.08
N ILE A 62 -4.21 -6.04 -4.17
CA ILE A 62 -5.43 -5.21 -4.10
C ILE A 62 -5.60 -4.37 -5.35
N SER A 63 -4.52 -3.87 -5.95
CA SER A 63 -4.63 -3.11 -7.20
C SER A 63 -5.19 -3.96 -8.34
N VAL A 64 -4.80 -5.23 -8.43
CA VAL A 64 -5.34 -6.15 -9.45
C VAL A 64 -6.79 -6.50 -9.14
N GLU A 65 -7.10 -6.79 -7.87
CA GLU A 65 -8.47 -7.02 -7.41
C GLU A 65 -9.38 -5.82 -7.72
N ALA A 66 -8.90 -4.59 -7.51
CA ALA A 66 -9.63 -3.36 -7.80
C ALA A 66 -9.89 -3.16 -9.30
N VAL A 67 -8.94 -3.50 -10.17
CA VAL A 67 -9.15 -3.47 -11.63
C VAL A 67 -10.25 -4.46 -12.04
N ILE A 68 -10.24 -5.66 -11.45
CA ILE A 68 -11.27 -6.69 -11.71
C ILE A 68 -12.63 -6.24 -11.17
N ASP A 69 -12.67 -5.67 -9.96
CA ASP A 69 -13.89 -5.14 -9.34
C ASP A 69 -14.50 -3.99 -10.16
N ALA A 70 -13.65 -3.16 -10.78
CA ALA A 70 -14.05 -2.13 -11.74
C ALA A 70 -14.61 -2.70 -13.07
N GLY A 71 -14.62 -4.03 -13.25
CA GLY A 71 -15.16 -4.70 -14.43
C GLY A 71 -14.17 -4.82 -15.60
N PHE A 72 -12.89 -4.51 -15.37
CA PHE A 72 -11.84 -4.66 -16.39
C PHE A 72 -11.07 -5.96 -16.21
N ASN A 73 -10.72 -6.59 -17.33
CA ASN A 73 -9.67 -7.60 -17.31
C ASN A 73 -8.32 -6.89 -17.28
N PRO A 74 -7.40 -7.18 -16.33
CA PRO A 74 -6.09 -6.53 -16.26
C PRO A 74 -5.32 -6.54 -17.58
N LYS A 75 -5.50 -7.59 -18.42
CA LYS A 75 -4.89 -7.66 -19.76
C LYS A 75 -5.34 -6.57 -20.73
N GLN A 76 -6.50 -5.96 -20.49
CA GLN A 76 -6.99 -4.85 -21.32
C GLN A 76 -6.24 -3.54 -21.05
N LEU A 77 -5.54 -3.45 -19.91
CA LEU A 77 -4.72 -2.31 -19.55
C LEU A 77 -3.25 -2.48 -20.00
N GLU A 78 -2.88 -3.65 -20.54
CA GLU A 78 -1.52 -3.85 -21.03
C GLU A 78 -1.22 -2.88 -22.18
N GLY A 79 -0.12 -2.14 -22.06
CA GLY A 79 0.32 -1.16 -23.05
C GLY A 79 -0.44 0.18 -23.02
N THR A 80 -1.45 0.33 -22.17
CA THR A 80 -2.23 1.58 -22.12
C THR A 80 -1.47 2.68 -21.37
N ASN A 81 -1.82 3.93 -21.65
CA ASN A 81 -1.32 5.09 -20.92
C ASN A 81 -2.00 5.26 -19.55
N THR A 82 -2.09 4.17 -18.77
CA THR A 82 -2.71 4.19 -17.44
C THR A 82 -1.67 4.62 -16.41
N ALA A 83 -1.95 5.72 -15.72
CA ALA A 83 -1.10 6.22 -14.64
C ALA A 83 -1.28 5.40 -13.36
N VAL A 84 -0.20 5.28 -12.58
CA VAL A 84 -0.18 4.64 -11.26
C VAL A 84 0.23 5.65 -10.21
N TYR A 85 -0.59 5.75 -9.17
CA TYR A 85 -0.34 6.61 -8.02
C TYR A 85 -0.42 5.77 -6.75
N VAL A 86 0.69 5.71 -6.01
CA VAL A 86 0.78 4.99 -4.74
C VAL A 86 1.26 5.95 -3.67
N THR A 87 0.52 6.01 -2.58
CA THR A 87 1.01 6.61 -1.33
C THR A 87 1.50 5.51 -0.40
N TYR A 88 2.61 5.77 0.25
CA TYR A 88 3.22 4.86 1.20
C TYR A 88 3.55 5.60 2.49
N ASP A 89 3.44 4.90 3.62
CA ASP A 89 3.87 5.41 4.92
C ASP A 89 4.81 4.39 5.57
N ASN A 90 5.36 4.71 6.73
CA ASN A 90 6.35 3.89 7.39
C ASN A 90 5.87 2.46 7.60
N SER A 91 6.72 1.51 7.25
CA SER A 91 6.52 0.09 7.51
C SER A 91 7.56 -0.43 8.48
N GLU A 92 7.14 -1.27 9.42
CA GLU A 92 8.06 -1.97 10.33
C GLU A 92 9.08 -2.84 9.59
N SER A 93 8.75 -3.30 8.38
CA SER A 93 9.67 -4.11 7.56
C SER A 93 10.93 -3.34 7.16
N GLU A 94 10.88 -2.01 7.19
CA GLU A 94 12.03 -1.17 6.92
C GLU A 94 13.08 -1.20 8.03
N LEU A 95 12.70 -1.56 9.26
CA LEU A 95 13.68 -1.77 10.34
C LEU A 95 14.67 -2.88 9.98
N ILE A 96 14.28 -3.83 9.13
CA ILE A 96 15.18 -4.88 8.62
C ILE A 96 16.36 -4.25 7.86
N LEU A 97 16.16 -3.13 7.16
CA LEU A 97 17.23 -2.41 6.46
C LEU A 97 18.28 -1.86 7.42
N THR A 98 17.94 -1.61 8.69
CA THR A 98 18.90 -1.16 9.70
C THR A 98 19.83 -2.28 10.16
N TYR A 99 19.39 -3.54 10.13
CA TYR A 99 20.15 -4.69 10.63
C TYR A 99 20.75 -5.56 9.52
N THR A 100 20.20 -5.54 8.31
CA THR A 100 20.66 -6.38 7.20
C THR A 100 20.43 -5.66 5.87
N ILE A 101 21.52 -5.19 5.26
CA ILE A 101 21.50 -4.54 3.96
C ILE A 101 22.02 -5.53 2.92
N THR A 102 21.08 -6.12 2.17
CA THR A 102 21.38 -6.85 0.93
C THR A 102 20.59 -6.22 -0.20
N GLU A 103 21.05 -6.39 -1.44
CA GLU A 103 20.33 -5.93 -2.65
C GLU A 103 18.86 -6.36 -2.64
N LYS A 104 18.62 -7.61 -2.25
CA LYS A 104 17.29 -8.23 -2.19
C LYS A 104 16.39 -7.58 -1.14
N VAL A 105 16.91 -7.30 0.05
CA VAL A 105 16.17 -6.61 1.12
C VAL A 105 15.89 -5.17 0.72
N LEU A 106 16.87 -4.50 0.12
CA LEU A 106 16.71 -3.13 -0.40
C LEU A 106 15.60 -3.05 -1.43
N MET A 107 15.63 -3.92 -2.45
CA MET A 107 14.58 -3.96 -3.49
C MET A 107 13.22 -4.46 -2.99
N GLY A 108 13.21 -5.27 -1.92
CA GLY A 108 11.98 -5.77 -1.32
C GLY A 108 11.24 -4.72 -0.48
N ASN A 109 11.95 -3.72 0.04
CA ASN A 109 11.41 -2.69 0.94
C ASN A 109 11.52 -1.26 0.37
N CYS A 110 12.07 -1.09 -0.83
CA CYS A 110 12.15 0.22 -1.48
C CYS A 110 10.75 0.71 -1.90
N ARG A 111 10.25 1.72 -1.19
CA ARG A 111 8.92 2.32 -1.37
C ARG A 111 8.66 2.82 -2.79
N ALA A 112 9.68 3.41 -3.42
CA ALA A 112 9.58 3.92 -4.79
C ALA A 112 9.30 2.82 -5.81
N LEU A 113 9.68 1.57 -5.51
CA LEU A 113 9.43 0.45 -6.40
C LEU A 113 7.98 -0.04 -6.37
N THR A 114 7.16 0.32 -5.37
CA THR A 114 5.77 -0.16 -5.30
C THR A 114 4.96 0.26 -6.53
N ALA A 115 4.98 1.55 -6.88
CA ALA A 115 4.30 2.06 -8.07
C ALA A 115 4.87 1.45 -9.37
N ASN A 116 6.20 1.38 -9.47
CA ASN A 116 6.85 0.83 -10.66
C ASN A 116 6.58 -0.68 -10.85
N ARG A 117 6.48 -1.44 -9.75
CA ARG A 117 6.13 -2.87 -9.79
C ARG A 117 4.69 -3.09 -10.23
N LEU A 118 3.75 -2.22 -9.84
CA LEU A 118 2.37 -2.25 -10.35
C LEU A 118 2.33 -2.02 -11.85
N SER A 119 3.00 -0.97 -12.31
CA SER A 119 3.07 -0.66 -13.74
C SER A 119 3.72 -1.78 -14.52
N PHE A 120 4.82 -2.35 -14.00
CA PHE A 120 5.48 -3.49 -14.63
C PHE A 120 4.59 -4.74 -14.67
N ALA A 121 3.92 -5.07 -13.56
CA ALA A 121 3.09 -6.28 -13.46
C ALA A 121 1.90 -6.28 -14.42
N MET A 122 1.30 -5.11 -14.67
CA MET A 122 0.17 -4.95 -15.61
C MET A 122 0.59 -4.36 -16.97
N ASN A 123 1.89 -4.19 -17.21
CA ASN A 123 2.46 -3.57 -18.41
C ASN A 123 1.88 -2.17 -18.74
N LEU A 124 1.65 -1.34 -17.73
CA LEU A 124 1.12 0.01 -17.88
C LEU A 124 2.22 0.97 -18.36
N GLN A 125 1.92 1.81 -19.34
CA GLN A 125 2.88 2.73 -19.97
C GLN A 125 2.71 4.18 -19.49
N GLY A 126 1.74 4.42 -18.60
CA GLY A 126 1.53 5.74 -18.03
C GLY A 126 2.52 6.10 -16.90
N PRO A 127 2.46 7.35 -16.42
CA PRO A 127 3.29 7.81 -15.32
C PRO A 127 3.13 6.97 -14.06
N SER A 128 4.23 6.71 -13.35
CA SER A 128 4.25 5.93 -12.10
C SER A 128 4.80 6.78 -10.97
N TYR A 129 3.94 7.14 -10.01
CA TYR A 129 4.28 8.01 -8.89
C TYR A 129 4.15 7.26 -7.57
N ALA A 130 5.23 7.29 -6.79
CA ALA A 130 5.25 6.85 -5.40
C ALA A 130 5.51 8.05 -4.50
N PHE A 131 4.66 8.25 -3.48
CA PHE A 131 4.75 9.39 -2.58
C PHE A 131 4.67 8.99 -1.12
N GLN A 132 5.36 9.75 -0.28
CA GLN A 132 5.33 9.62 1.17
C GLN A 132 4.88 10.94 1.78
N GLY A 133 3.75 10.94 2.49
CA GLY A 133 3.27 12.13 3.18
C GLY A 133 2.13 11.89 4.17
N GLY A 134 2.07 10.70 4.77
CA GLY A 134 1.02 10.36 5.73
C GLY A 134 -0.39 10.27 5.14
N TYR A 135 -1.36 10.00 6.01
CA TYR A 135 -2.73 9.60 5.66
C TYR A 135 -3.53 10.59 4.81
N GLY A 136 -3.24 11.90 4.88
CA GLY A 136 -3.96 12.92 4.11
C GLY A 136 -3.50 13.04 2.66
N SER A 137 -2.31 12.51 2.33
CA SER A 137 -1.68 12.77 1.03
C SER A 137 -2.39 12.12 -0.15
N MET A 138 -3.09 11.00 0.05
CA MET A 138 -3.81 10.30 -1.02
C MET A 138 -4.90 11.18 -1.66
N LEU A 139 -5.54 12.06 -0.89
CA LEU A 139 -6.59 12.96 -1.42
C LEU A 139 -6.04 13.97 -2.44
N HIS A 140 -4.82 14.48 -2.20
CA HIS A 140 -4.15 15.36 -3.15
C HIS A 140 -3.83 14.62 -4.46
N TYR A 141 -3.53 13.31 -4.38
CA TYR A 141 -3.23 12.49 -5.55
C TYR A 141 -4.46 12.17 -6.39
N PHE A 142 -5.65 12.04 -5.80
CA PHE A 142 -6.87 11.93 -6.58
C PHE A 142 -7.12 13.17 -7.45
N ASP A 143 -6.82 14.37 -6.95
CA ASP A 143 -6.94 15.60 -7.76
C ASP A 143 -5.92 15.60 -8.91
N HIS A 144 -4.67 15.21 -8.65
CA HIS A 144 -3.65 15.08 -9.70
C HIS A 144 -4.02 14.02 -10.75
N ALA A 145 -4.47 12.84 -10.32
CA ALA A 145 -4.89 11.77 -11.22
C ALA A 145 -6.07 12.22 -12.09
N LYS A 146 -7.04 12.94 -11.51
CA LYS A 146 -8.16 13.50 -12.26
C LYS A 146 -7.68 14.47 -13.34
N ARG A 147 -6.80 15.42 -13.01
CA ARG A 147 -6.27 16.39 -13.99
C ARG A 147 -5.55 15.69 -15.13
N GLN A 148 -4.76 14.65 -14.84
CA GLN A 148 -4.09 13.86 -15.88
C GLN A 148 -5.05 13.08 -16.79
N LEU A 149 -6.26 12.75 -16.34
CA LEU A 149 -7.29 12.14 -17.18
C LEU A 149 -8.01 13.17 -18.07
N GLU A 150 -7.97 14.45 -17.69
CA GLU A 150 -8.61 15.56 -18.42
C GLU A 150 -7.68 16.18 -19.49
N GLU A 151 -6.38 15.89 -19.44
CA GLU A 151 -5.35 16.29 -20.41
C GLU A 151 -5.24 15.30 -21.59
#